data_AF-A0A958QVW5-F1
#
_entry.id   AF-A0A958QVW5-F1
#
_cell.length_a   1.000
_cell.length_b   1.000
_cell.length_c   1.000
_cell.angle_alpha   90.00
_cell.angle_beta   90.00
_cell.angle_gamma   90.00
#
_symmetry.space_group_name_H-M   'P 1'
#
loop_
_entity.id
_entity.type
_entity.pdbx_description
1 polymer ?
#
loop_
_entity_poly.entity_id
_entity_poly.type
_entity_poly.pdbx_seq_one_letter_code
_entity_poly.pdbx_strand_id
1 'polypeptide(L)'
;MQTLPTDGGPIYAETELSRLVVEPWSTVSNFALLLVLAFFIDRMRRAMRYPPFLVVLLILLASSFVGGTIYHATRSSRVWLLLD
;
A
#
# COMPACT_ATOMS: atom_id res chain seq x y z
N MET A 1 6.18 -3.23 -28.65
CA MET A 1 6.13 -1.94 -27.94
C MET A 1 5.87 -2.25 -26.48
N GLN A 2 6.68 -1.73 -25.56
CA GLN A 2 6.43 -1.87 -24.13
C GLN A 2 5.19 -1.04 -23.79
N THR A 3 4.15 -1.67 -23.26
CA THR A 3 2.98 -0.96 -22.75
C THR A 3 3.42 -0.15 -21.54
N LEU A 4 3.10 1.14 -21.51
CA LEU A 4 3.37 2.00 -20.35
C LEU A 4 2.13 2.03 -19.45
N PRO A 5 2.29 2.09 -18.12
CA PRO A 5 1.16 2.29 -17.21
C PRO A 5 0.47 3.62 -17.50
N THR A 6 -0.86 3.65 -17.47
CA THR A 6 -1.65 4.87 -17.71
C THR A 6 -2.01 5.62 -16.41
N ASP A 7 -1.40 5.24 -15.28
CA ASP A 7 -1.67 5.80 -13.95
C ASP A 7 -0.91 7.11 -13.66
N GLY A 8 0.10 7.45 -14.47
CA GLY A 8 0.91 8.66 -14.33
C GLY A 8 1.99 8.59 -13.25
N GLY A 9 2.21 7.43 -12.63
CA GLY A 9 3.27 7.22 -11.66
C GLY A 9 4.59 6.81 -12.30
N PRO A 10 5.69 6.82 -11.52
CA PRO A 10 7.00 6.38 -12.01
C PRO A 10 6.98 4.91 -12.43
N ILE A 11 7.93 4.51 -13.27
CA ILE A 11 8.12 3.11 -13.66
C ILE A 11 9.30 2.57 -12.87
N TYR A 12 9.07 1.54 -12.07
CA TYR A 12 10.09 0.90 -11.25
C TYR A 12 10.84 -0.16 -12.05
N ALA A 13 12.01 -0.55 -11.54
CA ALA A 13 12.83 -1.58 -12.18
C ALA A 13 12.13 -2.94 -12.31
N GLU A 14 11.14 -3.21 -11.45
CA GLU A 14 10.40 -4.48 -11.44
C GLU A 14 9.09 -4.46 -12.23
N THR A 15 8.63 -3.28 -12.68
CA THR A 15 7.33 -3.07 -13.33
C THR A 15 7.21 -3.91 -14.60
N GLU A 16 6.33 -4.91 -14.58
CA GLU A 16 6.01 -5.75 -15.74
C GLU A 16 4.49 -5.97 -15.85
N LEU A 17 3.85 -5.21 -16.75
CA LEU A 17 2.38 -5.16 -16.88
C LEU A 17 1.74 -6.47 -17.35
N SER A 18 2.53 -7.41 -17.90
CA SER A 18 2.04 -8.73 -18.30
C SER A 18 1.91 -9.72 -17.14
N ARG A 19 2.41 -9.39 -15.93
CA ARG A 19 2.34 -10.26 -14.75
C ARG A 19 1.00 -10.13 -14.03
N LEU A 20 0.68 -11.15 -13.24
CA LEU A 20 -0.44 -11.11 -12.29
C LEU A 20 -0.24 -10.04 -11.20
N VAL A 21 1.01 -9.84 -10.78
CA VAL A 21 1.44 -8.79 -9.84
C VAL A 21 2.50 -7.98 -10.56
N VAL A 22 2.18 -6.72 -10.87
CA VAL A 22 3.02 -5.88 -11.74
C VAL A 22 4.36 -5.53 -11.09
N GLU A 23 4.35 -5.21 -9.80
CA GLU A 23 5.52 -4.80 -9.01
C GLU A 23 5.62 -5.67 -7.73
N PRO A 24 6.22 -6.88 -7.82
CA PRO A 24 6.15 -7.88 -6.76
C PRO A 24 6.79 -7.46 -5.43
N TRP A 25 7.98 -6.86 -5.47
CA TRP A 25 8.72 -6.47 -4.27
C TRP A 25 8.04 -5.32 -3.56
N SER A 26 7.53 -4.33 -4.30
CA SER A 26 6.76 -3.23 -3.74
C SER A 26 5.44 -3.73 -3.13
N THR A 27 4.74 -4.64 -3.84
CA THR A 27 3.50 -5.27 -3.34
C THR A 27 3.74 -6.06 -2.05
N VAL A 28 4.77 -6.91 -2.01
CA VAL A 28 5.10 -7.73 -0.83
C VAL A 28 5.55 -6.85 0.34
N SER A 29 6.32 -5.79 0.09
CA SER A 29 6.78 -4.87 1.14
C SER A 29 5.62 -4.12 1.77
N ASN A 30 4.69 -3.57 0.96
CA ASN A 30 3.48 -2.93 1.46
C ASN A 30 2.59 -3.91 2.22
N PHE A 31 2.44 -5.14 1.71
CA PHE A 31 1.68 -6.17 2.40
C PHE A 31 2.30 -6.56 3.75
N ALA A 32 3.63 -6.67 3.84
CA ALA A 32 4.32 -6.93 5.10
C ALA A 32 4.08 -5.79 6.12
N LEU A 33 4.07 -4.54 5.66
CA LEU A 33 3.75 -3.38 6.50
C LEU A 33 2.28 -3.38 6.94
N LEU A 34 1.34 -3.87 6.13
CA LEU A 34 -0.05 -4.12 6.56
C LEU A 34 -0.13 -5.15 7.68
N LEU A 35 0.68 -6.21 7.64
CA LEU A 35 0.71 -7.21 8.73
C LEU A 35 1.22 -6.60 10.04
N VAL A 36 2.27 -5.77 9.96
CA VAL A 36 2.78 -5.00 11.11
C VAL A 36 1.70 -4.05 11.63
N LEU A 37 1.00 -3.35 10.74
CA LEU A 37 -0.06 -2.43 11.10
C LEU A 37 -1.24 -3.16 11.77
N ALA A 38 -1.64 -4.32 11.25
CA ALA A 38 -2.68 -5.16 11.84
C ALA A 38 -2.31 -5.60 13.27
N PHE A 39 -1.04 -5.95 13.49
CA PHE A 39 -0.52 -6.26 14.83
C PHE A 39 -0.67 -5.06 15.79
N PHE A 40 -0.31 -3.86 15.36
CA PHE A 40 -0.45 -2.65 16.20
C PHE A 40 -1.92 -2.27 16.43
N ILE A 41 -2.79 -2.44 15.44
CA ILE A 41 -4.23 -2.24 15.58
C ILE A 41 -4.79 -3.19 16.65
N ASP A 42 -4.47 -4.50 16.59
CA ASP A 42 -4.91 -5.45 17.62
C ASP A 42 -4.38 -5.07 19.01
N ARG A 43 -3.10 -4.65 19.09
CA ARG A 43 -2.49 -4.21 20.35
C ARG A 43 -3.18 -2.98 20.93
N MET A 44 -3.55 -2.01 20.10
CA MET A 44 -4.27 -0.79 20.52
C MET A 44 -5.70 -1.10 20.98
N ARG A 45 -6.40 -2.04 20.34
CA ARG A 45 -7.74 -2.49 20.78
C ARG A 45 -7.73 -3.03 22.21
N ARG A 46 -6.61 -3.60 22.66
CA ARG A 46 -6.42 -4.13 24.02
C ARG A 46 -5.92 -3.08 25.02
N ALA A 47 -5.57 -1.87 24.57
CA ALA A 47 -5.08 -0.81 25.45
C ALA A 47 -6.24 -0.02 26.06
N MET A 48 -6.11 0.35 27.34
CA MET A 48 -7.14 1.12 28.05
C MET A 48 -7.25 2.57 27.58
N ARG A 49 -6.15 3.16 27.09
CA ARG A 49 -6.07 4.54 26.58
C ARG A 49 -4.97 4.65 25.52
N TYR A 50 -5.22 5.47 24.51
CA TYR A 50 -4.24 5.89 23.51
C TYR A 50 -4.53 7.33 23.06
N PRO A 51 -3.50 8.13 22.73
CA PRO A 51 -3.69 9.48 22.23
C PRO A 51 -4.42 9.48 20.87
N PRO A 52 -5.31 10.45 20.59
CA PRO A 52 -6.05 10.54 19.32
C PRO A 52 -5.15 10.59 18.08
N PHE A 53 -3.96 11.19 18.20
CA PHE A 53 -2.95 11.22 17.16
C PHE A 53 -2.61 9.82 16.62
N LEU A 54 -2.50 8.81 17.48
CA LEU A 54 -2.20 7.44 17.04
C LEU A 54 -3.33 6.85 16.19
N VAL A 55 -4.59 7.20 16.48
CA VAL A 55 -5.72 6.73 15.67
C VAL A 55 -5.65 7.32 14.26
N VAL A 56 -5.42 8.63 14.16
CA VAL A 56 -5.27 9.32 12.88
C VAL A 56 -4.09 8.75 12.11
N LEU A 57 -2.94 8.55 12.78
CA LEU A 57 -1.75 7.94 12.18
C LEU A 57 -2.06 6.54 11.63
N LEU A 58 -2.74 5.68 12.40
CA LEU A 58 -3.10 4.34 11.95
C LEU A 58 -4.05 4.36 10.74
N ILE A 59 -5.00 5.30 10.69
CA ILE A 59 -5.90 5.44 9.53
C ILE A 59 -5.12 5.86 8.28
N LEU A 60 -4.19 6.81 8.41
CA LEU A 60 -3.36 7.28 7.30
C LEU A 60 -2.42 6.16 6.80
N LEU A 61 -1.74 5.46 7.72
CA LEU A 61 -0.88 4.33 7.36
C LEU A 61 -1.68 3.17 6.75
N ALA A 62 -2.87 2.87 7.27
CA ALA A 62 -3.74 1.85 6.68
C ALA A 62 -4.13 2.23 5.26
N SER A 63 -4.55 3.47 5.05
CA SER A 63 -4.93 3.97 3.73
C SER A 63 -3.76 3.91 2.76
N SER A 64 -2.56 4.28 3.20
CA SER A 64 -1.36 4.26 2.36
C SER A 64 -0.92 2.86 2.00
N PHE A 65 -0.74 1.95 2.97
CA PHE A 65 -0.30 0.60 2.63
C PHE A 65 -1.36 -0.23 1.90
N VAL A 66 -2.66 0.01 2.12
CA VAL A 66 -3.73 -0.61 1.31
C VAL A 66 -3.68 -0.06 -0.11
N GLY A 67 -3.62 1.27 -0.26
CA GLY A 67 -3.52 1.94 -1.55
C GLY A 67 -2.32 1.47 -2.35
N GLY A 68 -1.15 1.46 -1.72
CA GLY A 68 0.11 1.01 -2.29
C GLY A 68 0.15 -0.47 -2.63
N THR A 69 -0.43 -1.34 -1.79
CA THR A 69 -0.54 -2.77 -2.11
C THR A 69 -1.36 -2.97 -3.39
N ILE A 70 -2.49 -2.27 -3.52
CA ILE A 70 -3.34 -2.35 -4.71
C ILE A 70 -2.63 -1.70 -5.91
N TYR A 71 -1.99 -0.53 -5.71
CA TYR A 71 -1.31 0.22 -6.74
C TYR A 71 -0.19 -0.60 -7.39
N HIS A 72 0.73 -1.14 -6.60
CA HIS A 72 1.85 -1.91 -7.11
C HIS A 72 1.42 -3.28 -7.66
N ALA A 73 0.35 -3.87 -7.12
CA ALA A 73 -0.16 -5.13 -7.65
C ALA A 73 -0.75 -4.97 -9.05
N THR A 74 -1.47 -3.87 -9.31
CA THR A 74 -2.30 -3.75 -10.51
C THR A 74 -1.88 -2.67 -11.49
N ARG A 75 -1.22 -1.60 -11.02
CA ARG A 75 -0.91 -0.37 -11.77
C ARG A 75 -2.12 0.17 -12.56
N SER A 76 -3.31 0.05 -11.97
CA SER A 76 -4.57 0.19 -12.71
C SER A 76 -5.21 1.58 -12.64
N SER A 77 -4.85 2.42 -11.67
CA SER A 77 -5.46 3.75 -11.52
C SER A 77 -4.59 4.75 -10.77
N ARG A 78 -4.80 6.04 -11.08
CA ARG A 78 -4.20 7.17 -10.35
C ARG A 78 -4.73 7.31 -8.92
N VAL A 79 -5.93 6.80 -8.63
CA VAL A 79 -6.48 6.85 -7.26
C VAL A 79 -5.63 6.02 -6.31
N TRP A 80 -5.18 4.84 -6.74
CA TRP A 80 -4.29 4.00 -5.94
C TRP A 80 -2.91 4.65 -5.76
N LEU A 81 -2.37 5.30 -6.80
CA LEU A 81 -1.13 6.09 -6.72
C LEU A 81 -1.22 7.25 -5.73
N LEU A 82 -2.39 7.89 -5.59
CA LEU A 82 -2.56 8.98 -4.63
C LEU A 82 -2.69 8.49 -3.19
N LEU A 83 -2.98 7.21 -3.00
CA LEU A 83 -3.03 6.58 -1.69
C LEU A 83 -1.68 5.99 -1.31
N ASP A 84 -0.97 5.35 -2.24
CA ASP A 84 0.40 4.83 -2.06
C ASP A 84 1.36 5.86 -1.43
#